data_AF-A0AAX2FC43-F1
#
_entry.id   AF-A0AAX2FC43-F1
#
_cell.length_a   1.000
_cell.length_b   1.000
_cell.length_c   1.000
_cell.angle_alpha   90.00
_cell.angle_beta   90.00
_cell.angle_gamma   90.00
#
_symmetry.space_group_name_H-M   'P 1'
#
loop_
_entity.id
_entity.type
_entity.pdbx_description
1 polymer ?
#
loop_
_entity_poly.entity_id
_entity_poly.type
_entity_poly.pdbx_seq_one_letter_code
_entity_poly.pdbx_strand_id
1 'polypeptide(L)'
;MRKIINLCMIGALLFGLYLAFTPKEPRNGILMLGDKQALQDIRSENKSEIKSIDLYKVKTAQYNGESVFIMDQKTGEAVIKKGILREGEDHFTPISDPIKSMPTITNDTAVLFAGEKSENIKKLVIADKEIPVKYDSNTWFGHYRNSNYEQCILIVNNSMFTQIPIQETYMGIFELNKVYGNNHGVVDTEDKKSVQVEKEFQKIIESRKDNSQFLEALSIIK
;
A
#
# COMPACT_ATOMS: atom_id res chain seq x y z
N MET A 1 -34.82 33.74 -10.12
CA MET A 1 -33.65 33.58 -9.23
C MET A 1 -33.89 32.64 -8.05
N ARG A 2 -35.06 32.67 -7.37
CA ARG A 2 -35.36 31.82 -6.20
C ARG A 2 -35.37 30.29 -6.43
N LYS A 3 -35.61 29.82 -7.67
CA LYS A 3 -35.62 28.39 -8.03
C LYS A 3 -34.22 27.80 -8.30
N ILE A 4 -33.23 28.62 -8.63
CA ILE A 4 -31.84 28.17 -8.90
C ILE A 4 -31.07 28.00 -7.57
N ILE A 5 -31.39 28.83 -6.57
CA ILE A 5 -30.77 28.77 -5.22
C ILE A 5 -31.12 27.46 -4.50
N ASN A 6 -32.33 26.91 -4.69
CA ASN A 6 -32.72 25.63 -4.10
C ASN A 6 -32.03 24.41 -4.74
N LEU A 7 -31.59 24.50 -6.00
CA LEU A 7 -30.90 23.39 -6.68
C LEU A 7 -29.44 23.25 -6.19
N CYS A 8 -28.76 24.36 -5.91
CA CYS A 8 -27.40 24.36 -5.34
C CYS A 8 -27.37 23.83 -3.89
N MET A 9 -28.39 24.13 -3.08
CA MET A 9 -28.50 23.63 -1.70
C MET A 9 -28.72 22.11 -1.65
N ILE A 10 -29.51 21.55 -2.57
CA ILE A 10 -29.72 20.08 -2.66
C ILE A 10 -28.45 19.39 -3.15
N GLY A 11 -27.73 19.98 -4.12
CA GLY A 11 -26.43 19.48 -4.58
C GLY A 11 -25.38 19.44 -3.47
N ALA A 12 -25.29 20.49 -2.65
CA ALA A 12 -24.36 20.54 -1.51
C ALA A 12 -24.73 19.55 -0.38
N LEU A 13 -26.02 19.32 -0.12
CA LEU A 13 -26.49 18.32 0.84
C LEU A 13 -26.18 16.88 0.37
N LEU A 14 -26.36 16.59 -0.91
CA LEU A 14 -26.03 15.27 -1.49
C LEU A 14 -24.51 15.03 -1.56
N PHE A 15 -23.71 16.05 -1.89
CA PHE A 15 -22.24 15.98 -1.80
C PHE A 15 -21.75 15.80 -0.36
N GLY A 16 -22.37 16.51 0.60
CA GLY A 16 -22.05 16.39 2.02
C GLY A 16 -22.36 15.01 2.58
N LEU A 17 -23.45 14.36 2.13
CA LEU A 17 -23.73 12.96 2.47
C LEU A 17 -22.73 11.99 1.82
N TYR A 18 -22.31 12.22 0.57
CA TYR A 18 -21.37 11.33 -0.11
C TYR A 18 -19.97 11.33 0.55
N LEU A 19 -19.49 12.50 1.01
CA LEU A 19 -18.24 12.59 1.79
C LEU A 19 -18.36 11.90 3.17
N ALA A 20 -19.56 11.85 3.75
CA ALA A 20 -19.82 11.21 5.04
C ALA A 20 -19.91 9.67 4.99
N PHE A 21 -20.02 9.07 3.79
CA PHE A 21 -20.24 7.63 3.58
C PHE A 21 -19.01 6.89 3.00
N THR A 22 -17.81 7.47 3.07
CA THR A 22 -16.60 6.68 2.81
C THR A 22 -16.42 5.65 3.94
N PRO A 23 -16.41 4.33 3.64
CA PRO A 23 -16.17 3.32 4.66
C PRO A 23 -14.85 3.62 5.37
N LYS A 24 -14.92 3.80 6.68
CA LYS A 24 -13.76 4.11 7.50
C LYS A 24 -12.90 2.86 7.64
N GLU A 25 -11.97 2.70 6.72
CA GLU A 25 -10.96 1.65 6.74
C GLU A 25 -10.05 1.81 7.97
N PRO A 26 -9.96 0.82 8.87
CA PRO A 26 -9.27 0.97 10.14
C PRO A 26 -7.75 0.95 9.95
N ARG A 27 -7.04 1.96 10.47
CA ARG A 27 -5.57 1.98 10.49
C ARG A 27 -5.07 1.04 11.59
N ASN A 28 -4.89 -0.24 11.24
CA ASN A 28 -4.53 -1.32 12.16
C ASN A 28 -3.23 -2.04 11.76
N GLY A 29 -2.55 -1.57 10.72
CA GLY A 29 -1.26 -2.09 10.28
C GLY A 29 -0.35 -1.05 9.66
N ILE A 30 0.90 -1.46 9.43
CA ILE A 30 1.96 -0.63 8.84
C ILE A 30 2.73 -1.48 7.84
N LEU A 31 3.04 -0.90 6.68
CA LEU A 31 3.99 -1.42 5.70
C LEU A 31 5.30 -0.64 5.78
N MET A 32 6.42 -1.33 5.98
CA MET A 32 7.75 -0.74 5.93
C MET A 32 8.70 -1.57 5.08
N LEU A 33 9.74 -0.92 4.55
CA LEU A 33 10.91 -1.54 3.95
C LEU A 33 12.14 -1.32 4.80
N GLY A 34 13.10 -2.24 4.77
CA GLY A 34 14.40 -2.02 5.41
C GLY A 34 15.15 -3.30 5.74
N ASP A 35 16.17 -3.15 6.58
CA ASP A 35 16.94 -4.28 7.07
C ASP A 35 16.11 -5.16 8.01
N LYS A 36 16.29 -6.48 7.91
CA LYS A 36 15.56 -7.44 8.75
C LYS A 36 15.70 -7.12 10.25
N GLN A 37 16.92 -6.83 10.70
CA GLN A 37 17.18 -6.54 12.11
C GLN A 37 16.51 -5.22 12.52
N ALA A 38 16.61 -4.18 11.70
CA ALA A 38 15.97 -2.89 11.99
C ALA A 38 14.44 -3.04 12.14
N LEU A 39 13.80 -3.78 11.24
CA LEU A 39 12.35 -4.06 11.32
C LEU A 39 11.98 -4.88 12.58
N GLN A 40 12.83 -5.84 12.98
CA GLN A 40 12.64 -6.61 14.21
C GLN A 40 12.83 -5.76 15.47
N ASP A 41 13.76 -4.80 15.43
CA ASP A 41 14.03 -3.86 16.51
C ASP A 41 12.86 -2.91 16.72
N ILE A 42 12.28 -2.35 15.64
CA ILE A 42 11.05 -1.53 15.71
C ILE A 42 9.95 -2.29 16.46
N ARG A 43 9.70 -3.55 16.10
CA ARG A 43 8.70 -4.42 16.78
C ARG A 43 9.07 -4.71 18.25
N SER A 44 10.35 -4.78 18.57
CA SER A 44 10.84 -5.09 19.92
C SER A 44 10.85 -3.88 20.85
N GLU A 45 11.07 -2.69 20.32
CA GLU A 45 11.02 -1.42 21.03
C GLU A 45 9.59 -0.96 21.27
N ASN A 46 8.67 -1.28 20.35
CA ASN A 46 7.26 -0.87 20.40
C ASN A 46 6.30 -2.02 20.72
N LYS A 47 6.69 -2.96 21.60
CA LYS A 47 5.87 -4.17 21.92
C LYS A 47 4.47 -3.87 22.47
N SER A 48 4.26 -2.72 23.11
CA SER A 48 2.94 -2.31 23.58
C SER A 48 2.02 -1.92 22.44
N GLU A 49 2.58 -1.42 21.33
CA GLU A 49 1.83 -0.92 20.19
C GLU A 49 1.75 -1.93 19.03
N ILE A 50 2.77 -2.78 18.86
CA ILE A 50 2.90 -3.74 17.77
C ILE A 50 2.62 -5.16 18.29
N LYS A 51 1.62 -5.80 17.70
CA LYS A 51 1.20 -7.18 18.01
C LYS A 51 2.15 -8.20 17.39
N SER A 52 2.41 -8.05 16.10
CA SER A 52 3.22 -8.99 15.33
C SER A 52 3.82 -8.30 14.11
N ILE A 53 4.84 -8.93 13.55
CA ILE A 53 5.44 -8.54 12.29
C ILE A 53 5.61 -9.78 11.42
N ASP A 54 5.15 -9.69 10.17
CA ASP A 54 5.52 -10.62 9.12
C ASP A 54 6.63 -9.99 8.26
N LEU A 55 7.67 -10.78 7.98
CA LEU A 55 8.85 -10.34 7.26
C LEU A 55 9.01 -11.13 5.97
N TYR A 56 9.03 -10.43 4.85
CA TYR A 56 9.15 -11.02 3.52
C TYR A 56 10.36 -10.45 2.80
N LYS A 57 11.10 -11.31 2.10
CA LYS A 57 12.15 -10.85 1.19
C LYS A 57 11.51 -10.28 -0.06
N VAL A 58 11.94 -9.09 -0.45
CA VAL A 58 11.44 -8.38 -1.63
C VAL A 58 12.62 -7.68 -2.32
N LYS A 59 12.40 -7.19 -3.53
CA LYS A 59 13.37 -6.35 -4.23
C LYS A 59 12.70 -5.04 -4.62
N THR A 60 13.47 -3.96 -4.64
CA THR A 60 13.00 -2.66 -5.14
C THR A 60 13.91 -2.18 -6.25
N ALA A 61 13.32 -1.50 -7.23
CA ALA A 61 14.03 -0.92 -8.36
C ALA A 61 13.37 0.40 -8.77
N GLN A 62 13.94 1.05 -9.78
CA GLN A 62 13.33 2.19 -10.45
C GLN A 62 13.17 1.86 -11.94
N TYR A 63 12.05 2.28 -12.53
CA TYR A 63 11.80 2.19 -13.97
C TYR A 63 11.13 3.48 -14.45
N ASN A 64 11.75 4.20 -15.37
CA ASN A 64 11.26 5.49 -15.88
C ASN A 64 10.88 6.52 -14.79
N GLY A 65 11.61 6.49 -13.66
CA GLY A 65 11.35 7.37 -12.51
C GLY A 65 10.26 6.87 -11.55
N GLU A 66 9.62 5.74 -11.83
CA GLU A 66 8.64 5.09 -10.96
C GLU A 66 9.27 3.97 -10.14
N SER A 67 8.86 3.86 -8.87
CA SER A 67 9.31 2.81 -7.96
C SER A 67 8.71 1.47 -8.36
N VAL A 68 9.57 0.47 -8.54
CA VAL A 68 9.16 -0.91 -8.81
C VAL A 68 9.36 -1.75 -7.56
N PHE A 69 8.29 -2.37 -7.08
CA PHE A 69 8.31 -3.31 -5.97
C PHE A 69 8.15 -4.73 -6.51
N ILE A 70 9.07 -5.63 -6.18
CA ILE A 70 9.14 -6.98 -6.75
C ILE A 70 9.06 -7.99 -5.63
N MET A 71 8.14 -8.94 -5.78
CA MET A 71 7.84 -9.97 -4.79
C MET A 71 7.65 -11.31 -5.48
N ASP A 72 8.01 -12.38 -4.77
CA ASP A 72 7.72 -13.73 -5.25
C ASP A 72 6.22 -14.06 -5.09
N GLN A 73 5.77 -15.09 -5.79
CA GLN A 73 4.38 -15.53 -5.77
C GLN A 73 3.86 -15.79 -4.35
N LYS A 74 4.65 -16.47 -3.51
CA LYS A 74 4.25 -16.81 -2.14
C LYS A 74 4.01 -15.56 -1.29
N THR A 75 4.88 -14.56 -1.44
CA THR A 75 4.73 -13.26 -0.78
C THR A 75 3.49 -12.54 -1.32
N GLY A 76 3.26 -12.59 -2.65
CA GLY A 76 2.01 -12.18 -3.29
C GLY A 76 0.75 -12.67 -2.63
N GLU A 77 0.64 -13.98 -2.53
CA GLU A 77 -0.52 -14.64 -1.92
C GLU A 77 -0.73 -14.19 -0.47
N ALA A 78 0.35 -14.03 0.30
CA ALA A 78 0.28 -13.58 1.69
C ALA A 78 -0.18 -12.12 1.82
N VAL A 79 0.31 -11.22 0.96
CA VAL A 79 -0.07 -9.80 0.94
C VAL A 79 -1.53 -9.63 0.51
N ILE A 80 -1.97 -10.36 -0.51
CA ILE A 80 -3.37 -10.36 -0.98
C ILE A 80 -4.30 -10.87 0.11
N LYS A 81 -3.94 -11.97 0.78
CA LYS A 81 -4.75 -12.54 1.87
C LYS A 81 -4.97 -11.55 3.02
N LYS A 82 -4.04 -10.62 3.24
CA LYS A 82 -4.15 -9.56 4.25
C LYS A 82 -4.94 -8.34 3.78
N GLY A 83 -5.40 -8.34 2.53
CA GLY A 83 -6.11 -7.21 1.91
C GLY A 83 -5.24 -5.98 1.65
N ILE A 84 -3.94 -6.18 1.50
CA ILE A 84 -2.97 -5.08 1.37
C ILE A 84 -2.86 -4.60 -0.08
N LEU A 85 -2.92 -5.49 -1.06
CA LEU A 85 -3.08 -5.11 -2.46
C LEU A 85 -4.55 -4.78 -2.72
N ARG A 86 -4.80 -3.56 -3.19
CA ARG A 86 -6.15 -3.03 -3.37
C ARG A 86 -6.27 -2.36 -4.74
N GLU A 87 -7.37 -2.62 -5.42
CA GLU A 87 -7.70 -2.14 -6.76
C GLU A 87 -8.64 -0.93 -6.66
N GLY A 88 -8.34 0.11 -7.44
CA GLY A 88 -9.19 1.28 -7.61
C GLY A 88 -10.08 1.16 -8.84
N GLU A 89 -11.31 1.66 -8.74
CA GLU A 89 -12.26 1.64 -9.86
C GLU A 89 -11.98 2.70 -10.94
N ASP A 90 -11.32 3.82 -10.60
CA ASP A 90 -11.01 4.89 -11.56
C ASP A 90 -9.80 5.77 -11.17
N HIS A 91 -9.47 6.74 -12.03
CA HIS A 91 -8.44 7.74 -11.79
C HIS A 91 -8.82 8.88 -10.83
N PHE A 92 -10.12 9.05 -10.52
CA PHE A 92 -10.62 10.23 -9.81
C PHE A 92 -10.75 9.99 -8.30
N THR A 93 -10.90 8.74 -7.89
CA THR A 93 -11.03 8.34 -6.50
C THR A 93 -9.75 7.64 -6.06
N PRO A 94 -8.98 8.18 -5.10
CA PRO A 94 -7.77 7.54 -4.61
C PRO A 94 -8.09 6.35 -3.68
N ILE A 95 -9.30 5.81 -3.72
CA ILE A 95 -9.86 4.82 -2.79
C ILE A 95 -9.89 3.46 -3.48
N SER A 96 -9.66 2.39 -2.72
CA SER A 96 -9.57 1.04 -3.29
C SER A 96 -10.15 -0.04 -2.40
N ASP A 97 -10.53 -1.14 -3.05
CA ASP A 97 -10.98 -2.37 -2.42
C ASP A 97 -9.94 -3.49 -2.53
N PRO A 98 -9.86 -4.39 -1.54
CA PRO A 98 -8.91 -5.50 -1.58
C PRO A 98 -9.14 -6.40 -2.78
N ILE A 99 -8.07 -6.72 -3.50
CA ILE A 99 -8.17 -7.72 -4.57
C ILE A 99 -8.46 -9.10 -3.96
N LYS A 100 -9.35 -9.85 -4.61
CA LYS A 100 -9.91 -11.09 -4.03
C LYS A 100 -9.06 -12.33 -4.28
N SER A 101 -8.23 -12.29 -5.31
CA SER A 101 -7.48 -13.47 -5.76
C SER A 101 -6.19 -13.08 -6.44
N MET A 102 -5.21 -13.98 -6.32
CA MET A 102 -3.96 -13.91 -7.06
C MET A 102 -4.20 -14.15 -8.56
N PRO A 103 -3.70 -13.30 -9.46
CA PRO A 103 -3.72 -13.57 -10.89
C PRO A 103 -2.93 -14.82 -11.24
N THR A 104 -3.22 -15.41 -12.40
CA THR A 104 -2.44 -16.55 -12.88
C THR A 104 -1.03 -16.11 -13.25
N ILE A 105 -0.03 -16.59 -12.51
CA ILE A 105 1.39 -16.38 -12.80
C ILE A 105 1.88 -17.48 -13.72
N THR A 106 2.57 -17.11 -14.79
CA THR A 106 3.24 -18.05 -15.70
C THR A 106 4.73 -18.10 -15.42
N ASN A 107 5.42 -19.11 -15.97
CA ASN A 107 6.86 -19.25 -15.77
C ASN A 107 7.67 -18.12 -16.44
N ASP A 108 7.11 -17.52 -17.50
CA ASP A 108 7.85 -16.61 -18.39
C ASP A 108 7.40 -15.15 -18.27
N THR A 109 6.42 -14.85 -17.42
CA THR A 109 5.83 -13.50 -17.35
C THR A 109 5.50 -13.10 -15.92
N ALA A 110 5.91 -11.90 -15.55
CA ALA A 110 5.53 -11.27 -14.30
C ALA A 110 4.11 -10.70 -14.39
N VAL A 111 3.37 -10.76 -13.28
CA VAL A 111 2.12 -10.01 -13.12
C VAL A 111 2.46 -8.59 -12.72
N LEU A 112 1.92 -7.60 -13.45
CA LEU A 112 2.10 -6.18 -13.18
C LEU A 112 0.80 -5.57 -12.64
N PHE A 113 0.90 -5.02 -11.44
CA PHE A 113 -0.07 -4.11 -10.87
C PHE A 113 0.50 -2.69 -10.93
N ALA A 114 -0.21 -1.78 -11.57
CA ALA A 114 0.19 -0.39 -11.71
C ALA A 114 -1.02 0.44 -12.13
N GLY A 115 -0.89 1.77 -12.19
CA GLY A 115 -1.97 2.62 -12.71
C GLY A 115 -2.30 2.31 -14.17
N GLU A 116 -3.51 2.66 -14.62
CA GLU A 116 -4.02 2.35 -15.98
C GLU A 116 -3.10 2.86 -17.11
N LYS A 117 -2.34 3.94 -16.87
CA LYS A 117 -1.31 4.43 -17.80
C LYS A 117 -0.26 3.36 -18.19
N SER A 118 -0.12 2.32 -17.37
CA SER A 118 0.81 1.22 -17.54
C SER A 118 0.22 -0.02 -18.22
N GLU A 119 -1.07 -0.02 -18.61
CA GLU A 119 -1.76 -1.19 -19.21
C GLU A 119 -1.07 -1.73 -20.47
N ASN A 120 -0.49 -0.81 -21.26
CA ASN A 120 0.17 -1.15 -22.52
C ASN A 120 1.64 -1.59 -22.34
N ILE A 121 2.18 -1.53 -21.13
CA ILE A 121 3.54 -2.01 -20.85
C ILE A 121 3.59 -3.53 -20.97
N LYS A 122 4.47 -4.04 -21.83
CA LYS A 122 4.70 -5.48 -22.04
C LYS A 122 6.02 -5.99 -21.49
N LYS A 123 6.92 -5.08 -21.15
CA LYS A 123 8.20 -5.39 -20.50
C LYS A 123 8.66 -4.22 -19.64
N LEU A 124 9.38 -4.56 -18.57
CA LEU A 124 10.12 -3.61 -17.76
C LEU A 124 11.60 -3.92 -17.85
N VAL A 125 12.44 -2.90 -17.97
CA VAL A 125 13.90 -3.06 -17.94
C VAL A 125 14.39 -2.75 -16.54
N ILE A 126 14.87 -3.76 -15.84
CA ILE A 126 15.25 -3.68 -14.42
C ILE A 126 16.65 -4.27 -14.28
N ALA A 127 17.62 -3.45 -13.86
CA ALA A 127 19.04 -3.82 -13.79
C ALA A 127 19.54 -4.46 -15.11
N ASP A 128 19.31 -3.76 -16.23
CA ASP A 128 19.66 -4.17 -17.61
C ASP A 128 19.03 -5.49 -18.08
N LYS A 129 18.10 -6.07 -17.30
CA LYS A 129 17.35 -7.27 -17.67
C LYS A 129 15.94 -6.90 -18.10
N GLU A 130 15.55 -7.37 -19.28
CA GLU A 130 14.15 -7.29 -19.71
C GLU A 130 13.31 -8.33 -18.94
N ILE A 131 12.28 -7.85 -18.26
CA ILE A 131 11.29 -8.67 -17.57
C ILE A 131 9.98 -8.55 -18.35
N PRO A 132 9.53 -9.62 -19.04
CA PRO A 132 8.21 -9.64 -19.64
C PRO A 132 7.14 -9.49 -18.56
N VAL A 133 6.18 -8.61 -18.80
CA VAL A 133 5.09 -8.35 -17.86
C VAL A 133 3.74 -8.49 -18.54
N LYS A 134 2.76 -8.92 -17.76
CA LYS A 134 1.34 -8.87 -18.09
C LYS A 134 0.67 -7.97 -17.07
N TYR A 135 0.16 -6.84 -17.54
CA TYR A 135 -0.70 -5.97 -16.73
C TYR A 135 -1.94 -6.75 -16.28
N ASP A 136 -2.29 -6.58 -15.00
CA ASP A 136 -3.48 -7.17 -14.40
C ASP A 136 -4.53 -6.09 -14.09
N SER A 137 -4.22 -5.16 -13.19
CA SER A 137 -5.18 -4.13 -12.77
C SER A 137 -4.56 -2.87 -12.14
N ASN A 138 -5.40 -1.86 -11.95
CA ASN A 138 -5.10 -0.59 -11.27
C ASN A 138 -4.98 -0.77 -9.76
N THR A 139 -3.90 -1.43 -9.33
CA THR A 139 -3.70 -1.89 -7.95
C THR A 139 -2.48 -1.25 -7.29
N TRP A 140 -2.59 -0.97 -5.99
CA TRP A 140 -1.51 -0.43 -5.15
C TRP A 140 -1.57 -0.98 -3.72
N PHE A 141 -0.63 -0.57 -2.85
CA PHE A 141 -0.63 -0.93 -1.44
C PHE A 141 -1.54 -0.01 -0.60
N GLY A 142 -2.37 -0.60 0.25
CA GLY A 142 -3.19 0.16 1.20
C GLY A 142 -4.40 0.81 0.55
N HIS A 143 -5.22 1.47 1.38
CA HIS A 143 -6.52 1.98 0.94
C HIS A 143 -6.41 3.19 0.00
N TYR A 144 -5.40 4.03 0.23
CA TYR A 144 -5.18 5.25 -0.55
C TYR A 144 -4.01 5.13 -1.50
N ARG A 145 -4.20 5.57 -2.75
CA ARG A 145 -3.10 5.61 -3.72
C ARG A 145 -2.14 6.74 -3.37
N ASN A 146 -0.89 6.40 -3.07
CA ASN A 146 0.13 7.38 -2.76
C ASN A 146 0.83 7.88 -4.04
N SER A 147 0.49 9.09 -4.50
CA SER A 147 1.05 9.69 -5.71
C SER A 147 2.53 10.01 -5.62
N ASN A 148 3.10 10.13 -4.41
CA ASN A 148 4.55 10.32 -4.26
C ASN A 148 5.33 9.06 -4.62
N TYR A 149 4.66 7.91 -4.66
CA TYR A 149 5.30 6.63 -4.93
C TYR A 149 4.82 5.94 -6.20
N GLU A 150 3.74 6.39 -6.87
CA GLU A 150 3.08 5.76 -8.05
C GLU A 150 3.74 4.45 -8.50
N GLN A 151 3.50 3.38 -7.73
CA GLN A 151 4.35 2.19 -7.74
C GLN A 151 3.95 1.23 -8.85
N CYS A 152 4.94 0.60 -9.46
CA CYS A 152 4.77 -0.64 -10.22
C CYS A 152 5.01 -1.83 -9.30
N ILE A 153 4.01 -2.64 -9.02
CA ILE A 153 4.15 -3.85 -8.21
C ILE A 153 4.21 -5.06 -9.15
N LEU A 154 5.32 -5.79 -9.09
CA LEU A 154 5.54 -7.03 -9.82
C LEU A 154 5.43 -8.22 -8.90
N ILE A 155 4.59 -9.18 -9.29
CA ILE A 155 4.65 -10.52 -8.73
C ILE A 155 5.18 -11.50 -9.75
N VAL A 156 6.23 -12.22 -9.35
CA VAL A 156 6.98 -13.12 -10.22
C VAL A 156 7.03 -14.51 -9.61
N ASN A 157 7.26 -15.54 -10.43
CA ASN A 157 7.57 -16.87 -9.90
C ASN A 157 8.96 -16.89 -9.21
N ASN A 158 9.19 -17.90 -8.37
CA ASN A 158 10.41 -17.99 -7.55
C ASN A 158 11.71 -18.05 -8.38
N SER A 159 11.67 -18.68 -9.55
CA SER A 159 12.84 -18.76 -10.45
C SER A 159 13.21 -17.38 -10.96
N MET A 160 12.23 -16.65 -11.50
CA MET A 160 12.40 -15.28 -11.97
C MET A 160 12.84 -14.35 -10.84
N PHE A 161 12.24 -14.45 -9.65
CA PHE A 161 12.64 -13.66 -8.47
C PHE A 161 14.14 -13.80 -8.20
N THR A 162 14.65 -15.03 -8.17
CA THR A 162 16.05 -15.34 -7.88
C THR A 162 17.00 -14.78 -8.95
N GLN A 163 16.58 -14.81 -10.22
CA GLN A 163 17.41 -14.38 -11.35
C GLN A 163 17.46 -12.87 -11.60
N ILE A 164 16.66 -12.06 -10.89
CA ILE A 164 16.74 -10.59 -10.99
C ILE A 164 17.94 -10.12 -10.18
N PRO A 165 18.98 -9.50 -10.78
CA PRO A 165 20.27 -9.21 -10.13
C PRO A 165 20.21 -7.94 -9.26
N ILE A 166 19.22 -7.86 -8.38
CA ILE A 166 19.00 -6.76 -7.45
C ILE A 166 19.12 -7.30 -6.02
N GLN A 167 19.74 -6.50 -5.16
CA GLN A 167 19.87 -6.80 -3.74
C GLN A 167 18.47 -6.92 -3.10
N GLU A 168 18.29 -7.98 -2.33
CA GLU A 168 17.07 -8.17 -1.54
C GLU A 168 17.04 -7.19 -0.36
N THR A 169 15.85 -6.70 -0.05
CA THR A 169 15.51 -6.01 1.21
C THR A 169 14.36 -6.76 1.88
N TYR A 170 13.91 -6.28 3.05
CA TYR A 170 12.76 -6.86 3.73
C TYR A 170 11.57 -5.92 3.71
N MET A 171 10.41 -6.49 3.39
CA MET A 171 9.10 -5.92 3.65
C MET A 171 8.62 -6.39 5.02
N GLY A 172 8.37 -5.43 5.91
CA GLY A 172 7.74 -5.63 7.20
C GLY A 172 6.26 -5.24 7.13
N ILE A 173 5.38 -6.20 7.40
CA ILE A 173 3.96 -5.95 7.63
C ILE A 173 3.69 -6.10 9.12
N PHE A 174 3.44 -4.98 9.79
CA PHE A 174 3.20 -4.92 11.22
C PHE A 174 1.70 -4.92 11.48
N GLU A 175 1.22 -5.82 12.34
CA GLU A 175 -0.14 -5.76 12.90
C GLU A 175 -0.06 -5.00 14.22
N LEU A 176 -0.92 -4.00 14.40
CA LEU A 176 -0.97 -3.16 15.59
C LEU A 176 -1.90 -3.75 16.65
N ASN A 177 -1.59 -3.50 17.92
CA ASN A 177 -2.42 -3.93 19.06
C ASN A 177 -3.75 -3.17 19.17
N LYS A 178 -3.86 -2.02 18.49
CA LYS A 178 -5.06 -1.19 18.45
C LYS A 178 -5.22 -0.51 17.08
N VAL A 179 -6.39 0.07 16.85
CA VAL A 179 -6.70 0.87 15.66
C VAL A 179 -6.34 2.33 15.92
N TYR A 180 -5.49 2.92 15.07
CA TYR A 180 -5.09 4.32 15.15
C TYR A 180 -5.97 5.18 14.23
N GLY A 181 -7.27 5.25 14.50
CA GLY A 181 -8.19 5.98 13.61
C GLY A 181 -8.36 5.33 12.24
N ASN A 182 -8.63 6.14 11.21
CA ASN A 182 -8.91 5.64 9.86
C ASN A 182 -7.70 5.83 8.95
N ASN A 183 -7.65 5.05 7.88
CA ASN A 183 -6.53 5.03 6.95
C ASN A 183 -6.46 6.25 6.00
N HIS A 184 -7.29 7.28 6.21
CA HIS A 184 -7.32 8.49 5.37
C HIS A 184 -6.41 9.63 5.85
N GLY A 185 -5.65 9.43 6.93
CA GLY A 185 -4.65 10.39 7.41
C GLY A 185 -5.18 11.74 7.93
N VAL A 186 -6.49 12.00 7.85
CA VAL A 186 -7.10 13.22 8.39
C VAL A 186 -7.15 13.17 9.90
N VAL A 187 -6.41 14.08 10.54
CA VAL A 187 -6.40 14.29 11.98
C VAL A 187 -7.32 15.45 12.29
N ASP A 188 -8.34 15.22 13.11
CA ASP A 188 -9.08 16.32 13.73
C ASP A 188 -8.13 16.99 14.75
N THR A 189 -7.72 18.23 14.45
CA THR A 189 -6.78 19.00 15.27
C THR A 189 -7.42 19.61 16.52
N GLU A 190 -8.75 19.72 16.54
CA GLU A 190 -9.51 20.23 17.68
C GLU A 190 -9.81 19.12 18.69
N ASP A 191 -9.90 17.86 18.23
CA ASP A 191 -9.97 16.70 19.12
C ASP A 191 -8.59 16.29 19.66
N LYS A 192 -8.35 16.61 20.93
CA LYS A 192 -7.13 16.22 21.65
C LYS A 192 -6.86 14.71 21.60
N LYS A 193 -7.90 13.87 21.54
CA LYS A 193 -7.74 12.41 21.46
C LYS A 193 -7.23 12.00 20.08
N SER A 194 -7.83 12.53 19.01
CA SER A 194 -7.37 12.36 17.63
C SER A 194 -5.90 12.76 17.48
N VAL A 195 -5.51 13.95 17.97
CA VAL A 195 -4.11 14.42 17.96
C VAL A 195 -3.17 13.48 18.73
N GLN A 196 -3.59 12.99 19.90
CA GLN A 196 -2.78 12.08 20.71
C GLN A 196 -2.56 10.72 20.01
N VAL A 197 -3.62 10.16 19.41
CA VAL A 197 -3.54 8.91 18.64
C VAL A 197 -2.59 9.07 17.45
N GLU A 198 -2.64 10.19 16.74
CA GLU A 198 -1.70 10.45 15.65
C GLU A 198 -0.24 10.53 16.16
N LYS A 199 0.01 11.24 17.25
CA LYS A 199 1.36 11.35 17.83
C LYS A 199 1.93 9.98 18.22
N GLU A 200 1.09 9.08 18.74
CA GLU A 200 1.49 7.72 19.07
C GLU A 200 1.81 6.91 17.80
N PHE A 201 1.00 7.02 16.76
CA PHE A 201 1.26 6.38 15.47
C PHE A 201 2.56 6.89 14.84
N GLN A 202 2.77 8.21 14.84
CA GLN A 202 3.97 8.84 14.31
C GLN A 202 5.23 8.29 14.99
N LYS A 203 5.27 8.23 16.32
CA LYS A 203 6.42 7.66 17.06
C LYS A 203 6.83 6.26 16.58
N ILE A 204 5.88 5.43 16.16
CA ILE A 204 6.16 4.10 15.61
C ILE A 204 6.83 4.23 14.24
N ILE A 205 6.28 5.02 13.32
CA ILE A 205 6.82 5.17 11.96
C ILE A 205 8.10 6.01 11.90
N GLU A 206 8.40 6.75 12.97
CA GLU A 206 9.66 7.47 13.13
C GLU A 206 10.78 6.65 13.77
N SER A 207 10.46 5.49 14.32
CA SER A 207 11.45 4.57 14.88
C SER A 207 12.36 4.02 13.78
N ARG A 208 13.69 4.10 13.99
CA ARG A 208 14.71 3.54 13.09
C ARG A 208 14.59 4.01 11.63
N LYS A 209 14.17 5.26 11.39
CA LYS A 209 14.07 5.88 10.05
C LYS A 209 15.37 5.86 9.24
N ASP A 210 16.50 5.71 9.91
CA ASP A 210 17.83 5.65 9.31
C ASP A 210 18.04 4.35 8.50
N ASN A 211 17.40 3.26 8.91
CA ASN A 211 17.58 1.91 8.33
C ASN A 211 16.24 1.25 7.92
N SER A 212 15.16 2.03 7.95
CA SER A 212 13.84 1.59 7.53
C SER A 212 13.05 2.75 6.93
N GLN A 213 12.16 2.42 6.00
CA GLN A 213 11.31 3.37 5.31
C GLN A 213 9.86 2.96 5.54
N PHE A 214 9.09 3.85 6.17
CA PHE A 214 7.64 3.76 6.17
C PHE A 214 7.12 3.95 4.75
N LEU A 215 6.32 2.99 4.28
CA LEU A 215 5.67 3.07 2.98
C LEU A 215 4.21 3.47 3.12
N GLU A 216 3.45 2.73 3.93
CA GLU A 216 2.00 2.88 3.94
C GLU A 216 1.36 2.47 5.25
N ALA A 217 0.26 3.14 5.59
CA ALA A 217 -0.62 2.72 6.66
C ALA A 217 -1.64 1.71 6.10
N LEU A 218 -1.90 0.63 6.84
CA LEU A 218 -2.67 -0.50 6.34
C LEU A 218 -3.97 -0.72 7.10
N SER A 219 -4.95 -1.24 6.36
CA SER A 219 -6.15 -1.89 6.89
C SER A 219 -6.04 -3.38 6.62
N ILE A 220 -5.45 -4.11 7.57
CA ILE A 220 -5.23 -5.55 7.49
C ILE A 220 -6.54 -6.27 7.79
N ILE A 221 -6.91 -7.17 6.88
CA ILE A 221 -8.04 -8.11 7.02
C ILE A 221 -7.57 -9.32 7.83
N LYS A 222 -8.44 -9.80 8.73
CA LYS A 222 -8.18 -10.94 9.62
C LYS A 222 -8.89 -12.20 9.14
#